data_AF-A0A4Q3VPS9-F1
#
_entry.id   AF-A0A4Q3VPS9-F1
#
_cell.length_a   1.000
_cell.length_b   1.000
_cell.length_c   1.000
_cell.angle_alpha   90.00
_cell.angle_beta   90.00
_cell.angle_gamma   90.00
#
_symmetry.space_group_name_H-M   'P 1'
#
loop_
_entity.id
_entity.type
_entity.pdbx_description
1 polymer ?
#
loop_
_entity_poly.entity_id
_entity_poly.type
_entity_poly.pdbx_seq_one_letter_code
_entity_poly.pdbx_strand_id
1 'polypeptide(L)'
;MTPRELLAAFPGRRVVVIGDLMLDEYVHGRATRISQEAPVMVVRQGRFEAVPGGAANVAANLSALGADVALAGVVGDDEPGVRLQTALEERGTSRLALVKDRGRPTTRKTRILADAAHQVLRVDHESDHPLAPTPE
;
A
#
# COMPACT_ATOMS: atom_id res chain seq x y z
N MET A 1 6.06 -27.90 -15.37
CA MET A 1 6.87 -26.75 -14.95
C MET A 1 7.00 -26.80 -13.44
N THR A 2 8.21 -26.81 -12.91
CA THR A 2 8.48 -26.79 -11.46
C THR A 2 8.37 -25.36 -10.91
N PRO A 3 8.18 -25.17 -9.58
CA PRO A 3 8.19 -23.83 -8.99
C PRO A 3 9.48 -23.03 -9.30
N ARG A 4 10.63 -23.70 -9.35
CA ARG A 4 11.91 -23.07 -9.69
C ARG A 4 11.94 -22.59 -11.14
N GLU A 5 11.43 -23.38 -12.07
CA GLU A 5 11.32 -22.99 -13.49
C GLU A 5 10.40 -21.79 -13.69
N LEU A 6 9.30 -21.73 -12.93
CA LEU A 6 8.38 -20.59 -12.99
C LEU A 6 9.03 -19.31 -12.49
N LEU A 7 9.72 -19.34 -11.35
CA LEU A 7 10.41 -18.18 -10.78
C LEU A 7 11.54 -17.69 -11.71
N ALA A 8 12.29 -18.61 -12.32
CA ALA A 8 13.35 -18.28 -13.27
C ALA A 8 12.82 -17.65 -14.58
N ALA A 9 11.52 -17.71 -14.84
CA ALA A 9 10.91 -17.16 -16.06
C ALA A 9 10.51 -15.68 -15.94
N PHE A 10 10.57 -15.08 -14.75
CA PHE A 10 10.21 -13.67 -14.52
C PHE A 10 11.27 -12.64 -14.96
N PRO A 11 12.59 -12.86 -14.75
CA PRO A 11 13.61 -11.91 -15.16
C PRO A 11 13.46 -11.47 -16.62
N GLY A 12 13.39 -10.16 -16.85
CA GLY A 12 13.26 -9.56 -18.19
C GLY A 12 11.86 -9.60 -18.81
N ARG A 13 10.85 -10.16 -18.11
CA ARG A 13 9.45 -10.06 -18.56
C ARG A 13 8.92 -8.66 -18.35
N ARG A 14 8.28 -8.11 -19.39
CA ARG A 14 7.61 -6.81 -19.32
C ARG A 14 6.17 -6.99 -18.89
N VAL A 15 5.79 -6.37 -17.80
CA VAL A 15 4.43 -6.47 -17.23
C VAL A 15 3.90 -5.07 -16.95
N VAL A 16 2.65 -4.82 -17.36
CA VAL A 16 1.93 -3.62 -16.94
C VAL A 16 0.89 -4.03 -15.91
N VAL A 17 0.96 -3.42 -14.73
CA VAL A 17 -0.02 -3.58 -13.66
C VAL A 17 -0.88 -2.32 -13.64
N ILE A 18 -2.20 -2.50 -13.76
CA ILE A 18 -3.17 -1.42 -13.72
C ILE A 18 -4.21 -1.79 -12.66
N GLY A 19 -4.51 -0.88 -11.75
CA GLY A 19 -5.56 -1.08 -10.75
C GLY A 19 -5.47 -0.14 -9.57
N ASP A 20 -6.19 -0.48 -8.51
CA ASP A 20 -6.27 0.33 -7.31
C ASP A 20 -4.95 0.32 -6.53
N LEU A 21 -4.39 1.52 -6.38
CA LEU A 21 -3.17 1.75 -5.64
C LEU A 21 -3.55 2.12 -4.21
N MET A 22 -2.90 1.48 -3.23
CA MET A 22 -3.17 1.77 -1.84
C MET A 22 -1.89 1.70 -0.99
N LEU A 23 -1.87 2.48 0.09
CA LEU A 23 -0.84 2.43 1.11
C LEU A 23 -1.35 1.60 2.29
N ASP A 24 -0.72 0.46 2.55
CA ASP A 24 -0.96 -0.30 3.77
C ASP A 24 -0.04 0.22 4.87
N GLU A 25 -0.62 0.72 5.96
CA GLU A 25 0.11 1.18 7.14
C GLU A 25 -0.07 0.20 8.30
N TYR A 26 1.02 -0.08 9.01
CA TYR A 26 1.03 -0.96 10.17
C TYR A 26 1.56 -0.20 11.39
N VAL A 27 0.67 0.01 12.36
CA VAL A 27 1.02 0.58 13.66
C VAL A 27 1.19 -0.57 14.63
N HIS A 28 2.43 -0.96 14.88
CA HIS A 28 2.76 -1.97 15.88
C HIS A 28 2.90 -1.32 17.25
N GLY A 29 2.19 -1.85 18.24
CA GLY A 29 2.27 -1.36 19.60
C GLY A 29 1.94 -2.41 20.64
N ARG A 30 1.95 -1.99 21.90
CA ARG A 30 1.54 -2.81 23.03
C ARG A 30 0.26 -2.25 23.64
N ALA A 31 -0.70 -3.13 23.93
CA ALA A 31 -1.87 -2.76 24.72
C ALA A 31 -1.43 -2.43 26.15
N THR A 32 -1.67 -1.21 26.61
CA THR A 32 -1.17 -0.75 27.92
C THR A 32 -2.25 -0.72 28.99
N ARG A 33 -3.46 -0.31 28.62
CA ARG A 33 -4.61 -0.18 29.51
C ARG A 33 -5.90 0.00 28.71
N ILE A 34 -7.04 -0.03 29.39
CA ILE A 34 -8.30 0.51 28.89
C ILE A 34 -8.34 2.02 29.19
N SER A 35 -8.92 2.81 28.28
CA SER A 35 -9.08 4.25 28.47
C SER A 35 -10.04 4.54 29.63
N GLN A 36 -9.77 5.62 30.38
CA GLN A 36 -10.66 6.10 31.44
C GLN A 36 -11.86 6.87 30.88
N GLU A 37 -11.78 7.33 29.63
CA GLU A 37 -12.79 8.16 28.97
C GLU A 37 -13.83 7.33 28.21
N ALA A 38 -13.46 6.14 27.76
CA ALA A 38 -14.30 5.23 27.00
C ALA A 38 -13.78 3.79 27.12
N PRO A 39 -14.62 2.75 26.91
CA PRO A 39 -14.20 1.35 26.98
C PRO A 39 -13.39 0.92 25.73
N VAL A 40 -12.31 1.65 25.44
CA VAL A 40 -11.42 1.43 24.30
C VAL A 40 -9.99 1.15 24.77
N MET A 41 -9.26 0.33 24.01
CA MET A 41 -7.87 -0.01 24.31
C MET A 41 -6.92 1.15 24.00
N VAL A 42 -5.98 1.42 24.90
CA VAL A 42 -4.88 2.35 24.66
C VAL A 42 -3.64 1.58 24.22
N VAL A 43 -3.30 1.70 22.93
CA VAL A 43 -2.10 1.10 22.34
C VAL A 43 -0.96 2.11 22.36
N ARG A 44 0.16 1.77 23.01
CA ARG A 44 1.39 2.55 22.90
C ARG A 44 2.12 2.12 21.64
N GLN A 45 2.19 3.02 20.65
CA GLN A 45 2.91 2.80 19.40
C GLN A 45 4.41 2.58 19.67
N GLY A 46 4.96 1.55 19.04
CA GLY A 46 6.38 1.23 19.06
C GLY A 46 7.03 1.33 17.68
N ARG A 47 6.44 0.68 16.67
CA ARG A 47 6.95 0.69 15.29
C ARG A 47 5.85 1.06 14.31
N PHE A 48 6.23 1.75 13.25
CA PHE A 48 5.38 2.11 12.14
C PHE A 48 6.01 1.61 10.84
N GLU A 49 5.20 1.01 9.98
CA GLU A 49 5.61 0.58 8.64
C GLU A 49 4.56 1.05 7.62
N ALA A 50 5.04 1.50 6.47
CA ALA A 50 4.21 1.90 5.33
C ALA A 50 4.67 1.09 4.13
N VAL A 51 3.77 0.32 3.53
CA VAL A 51 4.11 -0.61 2.44
C VAL A 51 3.10 -0.49 1.29
N PRO A 52 3.51 -0.81 0.05
CA PRO A 52 2.57 -0.84 -1.07
C PRO A 52 1.51 -1.92 -0.83
N GLY A 53 0.23 -1.58 -1.05
CA GLY A 53 -0.90 -2.49 -1.04
C GLY A 53 -1.57 -2.58 -2.42
N GLY A 54 -2.55 -3.47 -2.57
CA GLY A 54 -3.33 -3.57 -3.82
C GLY A 54 -2.47 -3.86 -5.06
N ALA A 55 -2.76 -3.17 -6.16
CA ALA A 55 -1.98 -3.28 -7.39
C ALA A 55 -0.53 -2.83 -7.20
N ALA A 56 -0.26 -1.91 -6.27
CA ALA A 56 1.10 -1.49 -5.94
C ALA A 56 1.92 -2.63 -5.31
N ASN A 57 1.31 -3.47 -4.46
CA ASN A 57 1.94 -4.68 -3.93
C ASN A 57 2.23 -5.70 -5.04
N VAL A 58 1.31 -5.87 -5.98
CA VAL A 58 1.50 -6.78 -7.12
C VAL A 58 2.72 -6.33 -7.94
N ALA A 59 2.82 -5.04 -8.25
CA ALA A 59 3.98 -4.51 -8.97
C ALA A 59 5.29 -4.69 -8.18
N ALA A 60 5.29 -4.38 -6.89
CA ALA A 60 6.46 -4.57 -6.04
C ALA A 60 6.95 -6.03 -6.01
N ASN A 61 6.04 -7.00 -5.91
CA ASN A 61 6.40 -8.42 -5.95
C ASN A 61 6.95 -8.85 -7.31
N LEU A 62 6.36 -8.37 -8.41
CA LEU A 62 6.85 -8.67 -9.77
C LEU A 62 8.25 -8.08 -10.00
N SER A 63 8.49 -6.84 -9.54
CA SER A 63 9.82 -6.22 -9.57
C SER A 63 10.83 -7.02 -8.74
N ALA A 64 10.44 -7.49 -7.55
CA ALA A 64 11.30 -8.34 -6.72
C ALA A 64 11.65 -9.69 -7.38
N LEU A 65 10.79 -10.19 -8.29
CA LEU A 65 11.06 -11.37 -9.12
C LEU A 65 11.93 -11.07 -10.37
N GLY A 66 12.34 -9.81 -10.57
CA GLY A 66 13.20 -9.38 -11.68
C GLY A 66 12.45 -9.01 -12.97
N ALA A 67 11.12 -8.90 -12.94
CA ALA A 67 10.36 -8.40 -14.08
C ALA A 67 10.58 -6.89 -14.29
N ASP A 68 10.47 -6.44 -15.54
CA ASP A 68 10.38 -5.01 -15.90
C ASP A 68 8.91 -4.59 -15.80
N VAL A 69 8.57 -3.94 -14.69
CA VAL A 69 7.18 -3.63 -14.32
C VAL A 69 6.89 -2.15 -14.52
N ALA A 70 5.82 -1.86 -15.24
CA ALA A 70 5.17 -0.55 -15.21
C ALA A 70 3.89 -0.62 -14.37
N LEU A 71 3.70 0.32 -13.46
CA LEU A 71 2.52 0.42 -12.60
C LEU A 71 1.72 1.67 -12.98
N ALA A 72 0.43 1.53 -13.23
CA ALA A 72 -0.48 2.63 -13.50
C ALA A 72 -1.69 2.60 -12.57
N GLY A 73 -2.10 3.77 -12.12
CA GLY A 73 -3.28 3.94 -11.28
C GLY A 73 -3.42 5.36 -10.75
N VAL A 74 -4.42 5.57 -9.90
CA VAL A 74 -4.73 6.90 -9.36
C VAL A 74 -4.31 6.96 -7.89
N VAL A 75 -3.72 8.09 -7.52
CA VAL A 75 -3.42 8.47 -6.13
C VAL A 75 -3.95 9.88 -5.87
N GLY A 76 -4.16 10.24 -4.60
CA GLY A 76 -4.40 11.62 -4.22
C GLY A 76 -3.16 12.48 -4.42
N ASP A 77 -3.34 13.80 -4.52
CA ASP A 77 -2.24 14.77 -4.39
C ASP A 77 -1.98 15.05 -2.90
N ASP A 78 -1.61 14.00 -2.17
CA ASP A 78 -1.51 13.99 -0.72
C ASP A 78 -0.28 13.23 -0.20
N GLU A 79 -0.06 13.32 1.10
CA GLU A 79 1.10 12.75 1.77
C GLU A 79 1.16 11.20 1.69
N PRO A 80 0.05 10.45 1.84
CA PRO A 80 0.06 9.00 1.60
C PRO A 80 0.41 8.63 0.15
N GLY A 81 0.01 9.44 -0.84
CA GLY A 81 0.41 9.25 -2.24
C GLY A 81 1.92 9.38 -2.43
N VAL A 82 2.54 10.38 -1.79
CA VAL A 82 4.00 10.53 -1.79
C VAL A 82 4.69 9.35 -1.10
N ARG A 83 4.21 8.93 0.08
CA ARG A 83 4.76 7.75 0.80
C ARG A 83 4.66 6.47 -0.03
N LEU A 84 3.54 6.25 -0.72
CA LEU A 84 3.35 5.08 -1.57
C LEU A 84 4.36 5.08 -2.73
N GLN A 85 4.57 6.23 -3.37
CA GLN A 85 5.58 6.38 -4.41
C GLN A 85 6.98 6.05 -3.88
N THR A 86 7.40 6.64 -2.76
CA THR A 86 8.70 6.34 -2.15
C THR A 86 8.84 4.85 -1.82
N ALA A 87 7.82 4.23 -1.23
CA ALA A 87 7.86 2.81 -0.87
C ALA A 87 7.94 1.86 -2.08
N LEU A 88 7.39 2.27 -3.24
CA LEU A 88 7.52 1.55 -4.51
C LEU A 88 8.93 1.67 -5.10
N GLU A 89 9.48 2.88 -5.10
CA GLU A 89 10.82 3.17 -5.60
C GLU A 89 11.89 2.42 -4.79
N GLU A 90 11.78 2.41 -3.46
CA GLU A 90 12.66 1.64 -2.56
C GLU A 90 12.63 0.12 -2.82
N ARG A 91 11.53 -0.38 -3.40
CA ARG A 91 11.35 -1.80 -3.78
C ARG A 91 11.70 -2.07 -5.25
N GLY A 92 12.30 -1.11 -5.94
CA GLY A 92 12.74 -1.24 -7.33
C GLY A 92 11.64 -1.12 -8.38
N THR A 93 10.44 -0.65 -8.00
CA THR A 93 9.36 -0.34 -8.95
C THR A 93 9.44 1.12 -9.35
N SER A 94 10.16 1.43 -10.42
CA SER A 94 10.45 2.83 -10.81
C SER A 94 9.60 3.37 -11.97
N ARG A 95 8.96 2.50 -12.77
CA ARG A 95 8.13 2.93 -13.90
C ARG A 95 6.69 3.18 -13.46
N LEU A 96 6.51 4.31 -12.80
CA LEU A 96 5.24 4.69 -12.17
C LEU A 96 4.48 5.70 -13.04
N ALA A 97 3.30 5.29 -13.52
CA ALA A 97 2.33 6.13 -14.20
C ALA A 97 1.19 6.49 -13.23
N LEU A 98 1.52 7.31 -12.23
CA LEU A 98 0.58 7.74 -11.19
C LEU A 98 -0.18 8.97 -11.65
N VAL A 99 -1.50 8.86 -11.78
CA VAL A 99 -2.38 9.99 -12.01
C VAL A 99 -2.76 10.57 -10.66
N LYS A 100 -2.48 11.85 -10.44
CA LYS A 100 -2.85 12.55 -9.21
C LYS A 100 -4.24 13.17 -9.34
N ASP A 101 -5.14 12.82 -8.44
CA ASP A 101 -6.48 13.39 -8.36
C ASP A 101 -6.64 14.17 -7.05
N ARG A 102 -6.86 15.49 -7.15
CA ARG A 102 -7.04 16.39 -5.99
C ARG A 102 -8.40 16.24 -5.32
N GLY A 103 -9.37 15.63 -6.01
CA GLY A 103 -10.73 15.43 -5.52
C GLY A 103 -10.89 14.17 -4.67
N ARG A 104 -9.86 13.33 -4.55
CA ARG A 104 -9.91 12.10 -3.74
C ARG A 104 -8.63 11.85 -2.93
N PRO A 105 -8.74 11.24 -1.74
CA PRO A 105 -7.57 10.82 -0.99
C PRO A 105 -6.92 9.60 -1.66
N THR A 106 -5.60 9.45 -1.48
CA THR A 106 -4.93 8.17 -1.74
C THR A 106 -5.52 7.11 -0.81
N THR A 107 -5.94 5.97 -1.38
CA THR A 107 -6.45 4.84 -0.59
C THR A 107 -5.40 4.40 0.42
N ARG A 108 -5.76 4.42 1.70
CA ARG A 108 -4.88 4.06 2.80
C ARG A 108 -5.59 3.13 3.77
N LYS A 109 -4.92 2.07 4.16
CA LYS A 109 -5.45 1.04 5.08
C LYS A 109 -4.51 0.93 6.27
N THR A 110 -4.87 1.57 7.38
CA THR A 110 -4.06 1.57 8.60
C THR A 110 -4.52 0.45 9.52
N ARG A 111 -3.63 -0.50 9.82
CA ARG A 111 -3.86 -1.62 10.74
C ARG A 111 -3.12 -1.35 12.05
N ILE A 112 -3.86 -1.35 13.15
CA ILE A 112 -3.29 -1.23 14.49
C ILE A 112 -3.15 -2.63 15.08
N LEU A 113 -1.91 -3.02 15.35
CA LEU A 113 -1.56 -4.32 15.90
C LEU A 113 -1.09 -4.15 17.34
N ALA A 114 -1.71 -4.91 18.25
CA ALA A 114 -1.29 -4.99 19.64
C ALA A 114 -0.66 -6.35 19.92
N ASP A 115 0.39 -6.33 20.75
CA ASP A 115 1.13 -7.52 21.18
C ASP A 115 1.69 -8.30 19.97
N ALA A 116 1.90 -9.61 20.08
CA ALA A 116 2.53 -10.45 19.05
C ALA A 116 1.62 -10.70 17.81
N ALA A 117 1.12 -9.63 17.20
CA ALA A 117 0.37 -9.56 15.94
C ALA A 117 -1.16 -9.77 16.00
N HIS A 118 -1.82 -9.50 17.12
CA HIS A 118 -3.28 -9.39 17.11
C HIS A 118 -3.71 -8.03 16.51
N GLN A 119 -4.41 -8.06 15.38
CA GLN A 119 -5.00 -6.85 14.80
C GLN A 119 -6.20 -6.42 15.65
N VAL A 120 -6.12 -5.23 16.23
CA VAL A 120 -7.14 -4.69 17.13
C VAL A 120 -8.10 -3.75 16.41
N LEU A 121 -7.58 -2.97 15.47
CA LEU A 121 -8.37 -2.00 14.71
C LEU A 121 -7.84 -1.87 13.29
N ARG A 122 -8.75 -1.55 12.36
CA ARG A 122 -8.40 -1.08 11.03
C ARG A 122 -9.13 0.23 10.75
N VAL A 123 -8.41 1.17 10.16
CA VAL A 123 -8.94 2.45 9.69
C VAL A 123 -8.69 2.53 8.20
N ASP A 124 -9.78 2.63 7.43
CA ASP A 124 -9.74 2.76 5.99
C ASP A 124 -10.01 4.21 5.63
N HIS A 125 -9.10 4.83 4.88
CA HIS A 125 -9.26 6.14 4.29
C HIS A 125 -9.28 5.97 2.78
N GLU A 126 -10.47 6.02 2.19
CA GLU A 126 -10.67 5.83 0.76
C GLU A 126 -11.88 6.62 0.27
N SER A 127 -12.01 6.74 -1.04
CA SER A 127 -13.20 7.24 -1.71
C SER A 127 -13.63 6.20 -2.73
N ASP A 128 -14.90 5.80 -2.70
CA ASP A 128 -15.52 4.89 -3.67
C ASP A 128 -16.23 5.64 -4.82
N HIS A 129 -16.16 6.97 -4.82
CA HIS A 129 -16.71 7.78 -5.90
C HIS A 129 -16.01 7.45 -7.23
N PRO A 130 -16.79 7.41 -8.34
CA PRO A 130 -16.21 7.24 -9.66
C PRO A 130 -15.16 8.30 -9.95
N LEU A 131 -14.09 7.89 -10.65
CA LEU A 131 -13.12 8.83 -11.17
C LEU A 131 -13.80 9.83 -12.09
N ALA A 132 -13.46 11.11 -11.93
CA ALA A 132 -13.89 12.11 -12.90
C ALA A 132 -13.36 11.72 -14.29
N PRO A 133 -14.14 11.92 -15.36
CA PRO A 133 -13.64 11.73 -16.71
C PRO A 133 -12.41 12.62 -16.92
N THR A 134 -11.39 12.08 -17.59
CA THR A 134 -10.17 12.82 -17.92
C THR A 134 -10.56 14.10 -18.67
N PRO A 135 -10.07 15.28 -18.27
CA PRO A 135 -10.22 16.49 -19.07
C PRO A 135 -9.63 16.22 -20.46
N GLU A 136 -10.39 16.51 -21.52
CA GLU A 136 -9.93 16.45 -22.91
C GLU A 136 -8.74 17.39 -23.17
#